data_AF-A0A7K4N3H8-F1
#
_entry.id   AF-A0A7K4N3H8-F1
#
_cell.length_a   1.000
_cell.length_b   1.000
_cell.length_c   1.000
_cell.angle_alpha   90.00
_cell.angle_beta   90.00
_cell.angle_gamma   90.00
#
_symmetry.space_group_name_H-M   'P 1'
#
loop_
_entity.id
_entity.type
_entity.pdbx_description
1 polymer ?
#
loop_
_entity_poly.entity_id
_entity_poly.type
_entity_poly.pdbx_seq_one_letter_code
_entity_poly.pdbx_strand_id
1 'polypeptide(L)'
;MKFILFFTFILLITTNLDAFGVDVSLRDVGFVNKYMISTDGHNFEITFTANFTVLSHTFSAHDKMLQFNVDAVHEKENVAEIIIPRDLFDGEFTILLDGEEISANVNKTDRSSVVSIVFDGNGNTIDITATKYLGVELEKSNGGGCLIATATFGSELAPQVQQLRELRDNTVLQTESGTSFMTEFNHFYYSFSPAIADYERENAVFKEAVKLTLTPLLTSLTLLQYVDIDSESSMLGYGIGIILLNIGMYFVAPAVLIMKITKRVNIEKLHQIHA
;
A
#
# COMPACT_ATOMS: atom_id res chain seq x y z
N MET A 1 24.48 -54.33 -28.06
CA MET A 1 24.61 -54.40 -26.58
C MET A 1 24.91 -53.01 -26.02
N LYS A 2 23.94 -52.08 -26.06
CA LYS A 2 24.03 -50.74 -25.42
C LYS A 2 22.68 -50.01 -25.28
N PHE A 3 21.56 -50.69 -25.51
CA PHE A 3 20.22 -50.08 -25.48
C PHE A 3 19.22 -50.78 -24.53
N ILE A 4 19.65 -51.83 -23.81
CA ILE A 4 18.79 -52.59 -22.87
C ILE A 4 19.13 -52.24 -21.39
N LEU A 5 20.10 -51.36 -21.14
CA LEU A 5 20.49 -50.95 -19.79
C LEU A 5 19.79 -49.69 -19.26
N PHE A 6 18.93 -49.04 -20.05
CA PHE A 6 18.26 -47.81 -19.61
C PHE A 6 16.86 -48.03 -19.04
N PHE A 7 16.26 -49.22 -19.25
CA PHE A 7 14.88 -49.49 -18.84
C PHE A 7 14.74 -50.22 -17.49
N THR A 8 15.85 -50.61 -16.86
CA THR A 8 15.86 -51.25 -15.53
C THR A 8 16.11 -50.29 -14.36
N PHE A 9 16.24 -48.99 -14.61
CA PHE A 9 16.41 -47.99 -13.54
C PHE A 9 15.12 -47.24 -13.17
N ILE A 10 14.03 -47.41 -13.93
CA ILE A 10 12.73 -46.75 -13.65
C ILE A 10 11.77 -47.65 -12.85
N LEU A 11 12.19 -48.85 -12.45
CA LEU A 11 11.36 -49.80 -11.70
C LEU A 11 11.95 -50.19 -10.33
N LEU A 12 12.63 -49.24 -9.65
CA LEU A 12 13.21 -49.46 -8.32
C LEU A 12 13.12 -48.24 -7.39
N ILE A 13 12.14 -47.35 -7.63
CA ILE A 13 11.73 -46.32 -6.67
C ILE A 13 10.34 -46.70 -6.15
N THR A 14 10.27 -47.84 -5.49
CA THR A 14 9.20 -48.15 -4.53
C THR A 14 9.90 -48.51 -3.23
N THR A 15 9.42 -47.92 -2.14
CA THR A 15 9.85 -48.05 -0.74
C THR A 15 10.81 -46.97 -0.25
N ASN A 16 10.35 -46.32 0.83
CA ASN A 16 11.00 -45.31 1.66
C ASN A 16 10.88 -43.86 1.18
N LEU A 17 9.65 -43.34 1.26
CA LEU A 17 9.46 -41.93 1.60
C LEU A 17 8.72 -41.81 2.94
N ASP A 18 9.22 -42.53 3.95
CA ASP A 18 8.98 -42.25 5.38
C ASP A 18 10.06 -41.27 5.93
N ALA A 19 10.65 -40.46 5.05
CA ALA A 19 11.76 -39.57 5.34
C ALA A 19 11.51 -38.15 4.84
N PHE A 20 10.28 -37.68 4.98
CA PHE A 20 10.00 -36.26 5.22
C PHE A 20 8.93 -36.26 6.29
N GLY A 21 9.28 -35.83 7.50
CA GLY A 21 8.31 -35.48 8.53
C GLY A 21 7.42 -34.39 7.98
N VAL A 22 6.35 -34.80 7.32
CA VAL A 22 5.17 -33.98 7.11
C VAL A 22 4.61 -33.82 8.51
N ASP A 23 4.88 -32.67 9.11
CA ASP A 23 4.20 -32.23 10.31
C ASP A 23 2.71 -32.34 10.01
N VAL A 24 2.05 -33.29 10.67
CA VAL A 24 0.61 -33.50 10.54
C VAL A 24 0.00 -32.19 10.98
N SER A 25 -0.59 -31.46 10.04
CA SER A 25 -1.16 -30.15 10.32
C SER A 25 -2.04 -30.25 11.56
N LEU A 26 -1.77 -29.43 12.59
CA LEU A 26 -2.58 -29.25 13.80
C LEU A 26 -4.02 -28.79 13.53
N ARG A 27 -4.48 -28.82 12.27
CA ARG A 27 -5.80 -28.37 11.80
C ARG A 27 -6.98 -29.20 12.31
N ASP A 28 -6.78 -30.40 12.86
CA ASP A 28 -7.88 -31.32 13.16
C ASP A 28 -8.29 -31.45 14.65
N VAL A 29 -7.74 -30.65 15.58
CA VAL A 29 -8.06 -30.78 17.03
C VAL A 29 -8.34 -29.47 17.79
N GLY A 30 -8.37 -28.31 17.14
CA GLY A 30 -8.60 -27.01 17.80
C GLY A 30 -10.04 -26.47 17.65
N PHE A 31 -10.53 -25.75 18.66
CA PHE A 31 -11.72 -24.89 18.57
C PHE A 31 -11.45 -23.74 17.60
N VAL A 32 -12.19 -23.69 16.51
CA VAL A 32 -12.10 -22.62 15.50
C VAL A 32 -13.13 -21.54 15.81
N ASN A 33 -12.64 -20.32 16.07
CA ASN A 33 -13.46 -19.14 16.28
C ASN A 33 -13.21 -18.12 15.17
N LYS A 34 -14.29 -17.51 14.66
CA LYS A 34 -14.21 -16.48 13.62
C LYS A 34 -14.74 -15.16 14.15
N TYR A 35 -13.97 -14.09 13.93
CA TYR A 35 -14.29 -12.76 14.42
C TYR A 35 -14.31 -11.78 13.26
N MET A 36 -15.39 -11.00 13.17
CA MET A 36 -15.51 -9.92 12.18
C MET A 36 -15.09 -8.61 12.82
N ILE A 37 -13.99 -8.04 12.34
CA ILE A 37 -13.52 -6.71 12.72
C ILE A 37 -14.02 -5.71 11.67
N SER A 38 -14.94 -4.84 12.08
CA SER A 38 -15.47 -3.75 11.25
C SER A 38 -14.82 -2.43 11.64
N THR A 39 -14.05 -1.85 10.73
CA THR A 39 -13.30 -0.63 10.99
C THR A 39 -13.00 0.13 9.70
N ASP A 40 -13.02 1.46 9.75
CA ASP A 40 -12.83 2.38 8.61
C ASP A 40 -13.65 2.00 7.36
N GLY A 41 -14.87 1.50 7.56
CA GLY A 41 -15.78 1.10 6.48
C GLY A 41 -15.45 -0.25 5.82
N HIS A 42 -14.44 -0.96 6.31
CA HIS A 42 -14.03 -2.29 5.85
C HIS A 42 -14.36 -3.36 6.90
N ASN A 43 -14.49 -4.60 6.43
CA ASN A 43 -14.80 -5.77 7.26
C ASN A 43 -13.71 -6.83 7.05
N PHE A 44 -13.10 -7.29 8.14
CA PHE A 44 -12.04 -8.28 8.12
C PHE A 44 -12.42 -9.49 8.96
N GLU A 45 -12.33 -10.68 8.38
CA GLU A 45 -12.52 -11.93 9.10
C GLU A 45 -11.17 -12.39 9.66
N ILE A 46 -11.09 -12.53 10.98
CA ILE A 46 -9.97 -13.14 11.69
C ILE A 46 -10.39 -14.53 12.13
N THR A 47 -9.51 -15.51 11.94
CA THR A 47 -9.73 -16.88 12.43
C THR A 47 -8.76 -17.18 13.56
N PHE A 48 -9.27 -17.65 14.69
CA PHE A 48 -8.49 -18.10 15.85
C PHE A 48 -8.79 -19.58 16.09
N THR A 49 -7.79 -20.43 15.91
CA THR A 49 -7.89 -21.88 16.14
C THR A 49 -7.03 -22.23 17.34
N ALA A 50 -7.59 -22.85 18.38
CA ALA A 50 -6.85 -23.15 19.61
C ALA A 50 -7.29 -24.45 20.27
N ASN A 51 -6.44 -25.09 21.07
CA ASN A 51 -6.85 -26.20 21.93
C ASN A 51 -7.48 -25.74 23.27
N PHE A 52 -7.76 -24.44 23.43
CA PHE A 52 -8.41 -23.83 24.59
C PHE A 52 -9.57 -22.92 24.18
N THR A 53 -10.34 -22.44 25.16
CA THR A 53 -11.54 -21.62 24.90
C THR A 53 -11.15 -20.15 24.73
N VAL A 54 -11.74 -19.48 23.74
CA VAL A 54 -11.68 -18.01 23.61
C VAL A 54 -13.01 -17.44 24.11
N LEU A 55 -12.95 -16.59 25.13
CA LEU A 55 -14.12 -16.04 25.82
C LEU A 55 -14.65 -14.77 25.14
N SER A 56 -13.75 -13.88 24.73
CA SER A 56 -14.09 -12.62 24.06
C SER A 56 -12.87 -12.04 23.34
N HIS A 57 -13.13 -11.04 22.49
CA HIS A 57 -12.09 -10.30 21.78
C HIS A 57 -12.35 -8.80 21.91
N THR A 58 -11.28 -8.03 21.94
CA THR A 58 -11.29 -6.56 21.91
C THR A 58 -10.33 -6.11 20.83
N PHE A 59 -10.75 -5.17 20.01
CA PHE A 59 -9.93 -4.58 18.97
C PHE A 59 -9.73 -3.09 19.26
N SER A 60 -8.49 -2.62 19.26
CA SER A 60 -8.12 -1.21 19.37
C SER A 60 -7.37 -0.76 18.11
N ALA A 61 -7.99 0.12 17.32
CA ALA A 61 -7.35 0.75 16.17
C ALA A 61 -6.20 1.68 16.58
N HIS A 62 -6.34 2.36 17.74
CA HIS A 62 -5.33 3.31 18.23
C HIS A 62 -4.04 2.60 18.65
N ASP A 63 -4.19 1.52 19.42
CA ASP A 63 -3.06 0.74 19.95
C ASP A 63 -2.59 -0.33 18.97
N LYS A 64 -3.26 -0.45 17.80
CA LYS A 64 -3.01 -1.47 16.76
C LYS A 64 -2.98 -2.87 17.35
N MET A 65 -3.94 -3.12 18.24
CA MET A 65 -3.93 -4.27 19.13
C MET A 65 -5.22 -5.07 18.97
N LEU A 66 -5.06 -6.39 18.96
CA LEU A 66 -6.15 -7.34 19.10
C LEU A 66 -5.90 -8.17 20.34
N GLN A 67 -6.79 -8.02 21.31
CA GLN A 67 -6.75 -8.72 22.58
C GLN A 67 -7.80 -9.82 22.59
N PHE A 68 -7.41 -11.00 23.04
CA PHE A 68 -8.29 -12.13 23.26
C PHE A 68 -8.28 -12.52 24.74
N ASN A 69 -9.45 -12.56 25.34
CA ASN A 69 -9.62 -13.19 26.65
C ASN A 69 -9.79 -14.68 26.42
N VAL A 70 -8.94 -15.49 27.03
CA VAL A 70 -8.88 -16.94 26.82
C VAL A 70 -8.98 -17.66 28.16
N ASP A 71 -9.42 -18.91 28.12
CA ASP A 71 -9.43 -19.82 29.26
C ASP A 71 -8.54 -21.02 28.91
N ALA A 72 -7.23 -20.82 29.01
CA ALA A 72 -6.23 -21.85 28.80
C ALA A 72 -5.98 -22.60 30.11
N VAL A 73 -6.56 -23.79 30.22
CA VAL A 73 -6.55 -24.63 31.44
C VAL A 73 -5.50 -25.75 31.38
N HIS A 74 -4.86 -25.97 30.23
CA HIS A 74 -3.85 -27.03 30.12
C HIS A 74 -2.55 -26.57 30.78
N GLU A 75 -1.99 -27.44 31.61
CA GLU A 75 -0.71 -27.18 32.29
C GLU A 75 0.45 -27.06 31.30
N LYS A 76 0.34 -27.70 30.12
CA LYS A 76 1.36 -27.70 29.06
C LYS A 76 0.72 -27.77 27.68
N GLU A 77 1.49 -27.35 26.68
CA GLU A 77 1.17 -27.49 25.25
C GLU A 77 -0.13 -26.77 24.86
N ASN A 78 -0.38 -25.57 25.38
CA ASN A 78 -1.42 -24.72 24.82
C ASN A 78 -0.96 -24.23 23.44
N VAL A 79 -1.77 -24.47 22.42
CA VAL A 79 -1.46 -24.13 21.02
C VAL A 79 -2.57 -23.27 20.45
N ALA A 80 -2.18 -22.18 19.79
CA ALA A 80 -3.08 -21.32 19.04
C ALA A 80 -2.49 -20.95 17.67
N GLU A 81 -3.34 -20.95 16.65
CA GLU A 81 -3.07 -20.40 15.33
C GLU A 81 -4.07 -19.28 15.05
N ILE A 82 -3.57 -18.08 14.76
CA ILE A 82 -4.37 -16.92 14.42
C ILE A 82 -4.07 -16.51 12.99
N ILE A 83 -5.10 -16.45 12.15
CA ILE A 83 -5.02 -15.99 10.76
C ILE A 83 -5.58 -14.56 10.70
N ILE A 84 -4.69 -13.61 10.41
CA ILE A 84 -5.00 -12.19 10.36
C ILE A 84 -4.83 -11.70 8.91
N PRO A 85 -5.85 -11.09 8.28
CA PRO A 85 -5.71 -10.48 6.96
C PRO A 85 -4.61 -9.40 6.97
N ARG A 86 -3.73 -9.41 5.97
CA ARG A 86 -2.65 -8.41 5.86
C ARG A 86 -3.16 -7.01 5.59
N ASP A 87 -4.36 -6.91 5.03
CA ASP A 87 -5.07 -5.64 4.86
C ASP A 87 -5.51 -5.04 6.20
N LEU A 88 -5.59 -5.83 7.29
CA LEU A 88 -5.95 -5.37 8.63
C LEU A 88 -4.72 -5.13 9.52
N PHE A 89 -3.79 -6.07 9.60
CA PHE A 89 -2.53 -5.90 10.34
C PHE A 89 -1.37 -6.47 9.54
N ASP A 90 -0.25 -5.76 9.53
CA ASP A 90 0.97 -6.17 8.82
C ASP A 90 2.23 -5.70 9.58
N GLY A 91 3.40 -5.94 9.01
CA GLY A 91 4.67 -5.58 9.65
C GLY A 91 5.08 -6.58 10.71
N GLU A 92 5.76 -6.12 11.76
CA GLU A 92 6.22 -7.01 12.83
C GLU A 92 5.11 -7.20 13.87
N PHE A 93 5.05 -8.38 14.47
CA PHE A 93 4.05 -8.74 15.47
C PHE A 93 4.72 -9.00 16.82
N THR A 94 4.16 -8.41 17.87
CA THR A 94 4.51 -8.68 19.27
C THR A 94 3.32 -9.37 19.93
N ILE A 95 3.58 -10.52 20.55
CA ILE A 95 2.55 -11.34 21.21
C ILE A 95 2.84 -11.33 22.71
N LEU A 96 1.85 -10.91 23.49
CA LEU A 96 1.91 -10.93 24.95
C LEU A 96 0.92 -11.97 25.49
N LEU A 97 1.34 -12.74 26.49
CA LEU A 97 0.50 -13.59 27.33
C LEU A 97 0.48 -12.99 28.73
N ASP A 98 -0.71 -12.61 29.22
CA ASP A 98 -0.89 -11.98 30.52
C ASP A 98 0.02 -10.75 30.76
N GLY A 99 0.36 -10.05 29.66
CA GLY A 99 1.23 -8.87 29.65
C GLY A 99 2.73 -9.16 29.50
N GLU A 100 3.16 -10.43 29.44
CA GLU A 100 4.55 -10.81 29.20
C GLU A 100 4.78 -11.31 27.76
N GLU A 101 5.88 -10.90 27.14
CA GLU A 101 6.18 -11.28 25.75
C GLU A 101 6.52 -12.76 25.62
N ILE A 102 5.91 -13.44 24.65
CA ILE A 102 6.13 -14.84 24.36
C ILE A 102 6.58 -15.06 22.91
N SER A 103 7.31 -16.16 22.68
CA SER A 103 7.72 -16.55 21.33
C SER A 103 6.52 -17.00 20.50
N ALA A 104 6.38 -16.42 19.32
CA ALA A 104 5.43 -16.84 18.30
C ALA A 104 6.13 -17.04 16.95
N ASN A 105 5.65 -18.00 16.16
CA ASN A 105 6.08 -18.17 14.78
C ASN A 105 5.08 -17.47 13.86
N VAL A 106 5.56 -16.49 13.09
CA VAL A 106 4.74 -15.72 12.16
C VAL A 106 5.12 -16.06 10.73
N ASN A 107 4.19 -16.67 10.00
CA ASN A 107 4.34 -16.96 8.58
C ASN A 107 3.42 -16.05 7.76
N LYS A 108 4.00 -15.26 6.84
CA LYS A 108 3.27 -14.30 6.00
C LYS A 108 3.00 -14.89 4.62
N THR A 109 1.75 -14.81 4.19
CA THR A 109 1.32 -15.13 2.82
C THR A 109 1.02 -13.84 2.06
N ASP A 110 0.63 -13.95 0.78
CA ASP A 110 0.20 -12.79 -0.01
C ASP A 110 -1.02 -12.07 0.58
N ARG A 111 -1.87 -12.76 1.36
CA ARG A 111 -3.16 -12.23 1.83
C ARG A 111 -3.35 -12.22 3.35
N SER A 112 -2.60 -13.05 4.08
CA SER A 112 -2.80 -13.22 5.53
C SER A 112 -1.48 -13.52 6.24
N SER A 113 -1.37 -13.06 7.48
CA SER A 113 -0.34 -13.45 8.44
C SER A 113 -0.89 -14.57 9.32
N VAL A 114 -0.16 -15.68 9.40
CA VAL A 114 -0.48 -16.83 10.24
C VAL A 114 0.44 -16.80 11.46
N VAL A 115 -0.11 -16.50 12.62
CA VAL A 115 0.60 -16.41 13.90
C VAL A 115 0.36 -17.70 14.67
N SER A 116 1.41 -18.48 14.90
CA SER A 116 1.38 -19.72 15.67
C SER A 116 2.04 -19.51 17.03
N ILE A 117 1.32 -19.83 18.10
CA ILE A 117 1.71 -19.61 19.49
C ILE A 117 1.71 -20.96 20.21
N VAL A 118 2.75 -21.23 20.99
CA VAL A 118 2.81 -22.36 21.90
C VAL A 118 3.28 -21.88 23.28
N PHE A 119 2.54 -22.19 24.33
CA PHE A 119 2.89 -21.83 25.70
C PHE A 119 2.46 -22.89 26.72
N ASP A 120 3.13 -22.90 27.87
CA ASP A 120 2.80 -23.74 29.01
C ASP A 120 2.19 -22.90 30.14
N GLY A 121 1.36 -23.53 30.97
CA GLY A 121 0.67 -22.87 32.08
C GLY A 121 -0.65 -22.20 31.69
N ASN A 122 -1.28 -21.56 32.67
CA ASN A 122 -2.54 -20.86 32.47
C ASN A 122 -2.32 -19.60 31.65
N GLY A 123 -3.34 -19.22 30.88
CA GLY A 123 -3.37 -17.95 30.16
C GLY A 123 -4.75 -17.33 30.27
N ASN A 124 -4.80 -16.04 30.59
CA ASN A 124 -6.04 -15.28 30.71
C ASN A 124 -6.24 -14.34 29.52
N THR A 125 -5.17 -13.71 29.05
CA THR A 125 -5.21 -12.74 27.97
C THR A 125 -4.07 -12.94 26.98
N ILE A 126 -4.40 -12.94 25.68
CA ILE A 126 -3.44 -12.93 24.58
C ILE A 126 -3.59 -11.62 23.83
N ASP A 127 -2.55 -10.79 23.84
CA ASP A 127 -2.51 -9.52 23.12
C ASP A 127 -1.61 -9.66 21.90
N ILE A 128 -2.15 -9.33 20.73
CA ILE A 128 -1.42 -9.30 19.47
C ILE A 128 -1.33 -7.84 19.04
N THR A 129 -0.12 -7.30 19.07
CA THR A 129 0.18 -5.94 18.57
C THR A 129 0.93 -6.06 17.26
N ALA A 130 0.51 -5.30 16.27
CA ALA A 130 1.20 -5.21 14.99
C ALA A 130 1.79 -3.82 14.80
N THR A 131 2.91 -3.72 14.08
CA THR A 131 3.44 -2.39 13.73
C THR A 131 2.48 -1.67 12.78
N LYS A 132 1.92 -2.37 11.78
CA LYS A 132 0.98 -1.81 10.77
C LYS A 132 -0.46 -2.21 11.05
N TYR A 133 -1.37 -1.26 10.88
CA TYR A 133 -2.82 -1.45 10.96
C TYR A 133 -3.51 -0.86 9.73
N LEU A 134 -4.43 -1.57 9.10
CA LEU A 134 -5.21 -1.18 7.92
C LEU A 134 -4.42 -0.75 6.66
N GLY A 135 -3.12 -1.02 6.62
CA GLY A 135 -2.22 -0.28 5.73
C GLY A 135 -2.14 1.24 6.06
N VAL A 136 -2.82 1.67 7.12
CA VAL A 136 -2.76 2.98 7.78
C VAL A 136 -1.83 2.85 9.00
N GLU A 137 -0.58 2.51 8.73
CA GLU A 137 0.49 3.01 9.58
C GLU A 137 0.58 4.51 9.23
N LEU A 138 0.43 5.40 10.22
CA LEU A 138 0.99 6.75 10.18
C LEU A 138 2.53 6.68 10.25
N GLU A 139 3.10 5.81 9.44
CA GLU A 139 4.46 5.74 8.96
C GLU A 139 4.30 5.33 7.49
N LYS A 140 4.70 6.25 6.64
CA LYS A 140 4.37 6.37 5.23
C LYS A 140 5.11 5.32 4.42
N SER A 141 4.85 4.03 4.64
CA SER A 141 5.50 2.94 3.91
C SER A 141 4.73 2.65 2.62
N ASN A 142 5.06 3.42 1.57
CA ASN A 142 5.11 2.97 0.18
C ASN A 142 3.89 2.25 -0.42
N GLY A 143 2.68 2.72 -0.12
CA GLY A 143 1.49 2.56 -0.96
C GLY A 143 1.11 3.87 -1.65
N GLY A 144 2.10 4.65 -2.11
CA GLY A 144 1.92 5.99 -2.64
C GLY A 144 1.19 6.00 -3.99
N GLY A 145 -0.13 5.85 -3.96
CA GLY A 145 -0.99 5.92 -5.13
C GLY A 145 -1.14 7.35 -5.64
N CYS A 146 -1.12 7.54 -6.95
CA CYS A 146 -1.46 8.82 -7.56
C CYS A 146 -2.98 9.04 -7.54
N LEU A 147 -3.59 9.19 -6.37
CA LEU A 147 -5.06 9.21 -6.15
C LEU A 147 -5.82 10.11 -7.13
N ILE A 148 -5.37 11.36 -7.29
CA ILE A 148 -5.96 12.33 -8.24
C ILE A 148 -5.84 11.78 -9.67
N ALA A 149 -4.64 11.39 -10.09
CA ALA A 149 -4.44 10.87 -11.44
C ALA A 149 -5.26 9.58 -11.71
N THR A 150 -5.36 8.70 -10.71
CA THR A 150 -6.19 7.49 -10.78
C THR A 150 -7.67 7.85 -10.94
N ALA A 151 -8.20 8.82 -10.19
CA ALA A 151 -9.58 9.28 -10.34
C ALA A 151 -9.80 9.94 -11.71
N THR A 152 -8.84 10.74 -12.18
CA THR A 152 -8.87 11.41 -13.48
C THR A 152 -8.83 10.43 -14.66
N PHE A 153 -7.91 9.46 -14.65
CA PHE A 153 -7.70 8.53 -15.77
C PHE A 153 -8.46 7.21 -15.61
N GLY A 154 -9.12 7.01 -14.48
CA GLY A 154 -10.08 5.93 -14.23
C GLY A 154 -9.47 4.59 -13.82
N SER A 155 -8.14 4.45 -13.81
CA SER A 155 -7.48 3.24 -13.37
C SER A 155 -6.07 3.54 -12.89
N GLU A 156 -5.64 2.81 -11.86
CA GLU A 156 -4.23 2.79 -11.47
C GLU A 156 -3.34 2.19 -12.56
N LEU A 157 -3.89 1.34 -13.42
CA LEU A 157 -3.17 0.74 -14.55
C LEU A 157 -3.23 1.62 -15.81
N ALA A 158 -3.81 2.82 -15.72
CA ALA A 158 -3.82 3.74 -16.86
C ALA A 158 -2.38 4.14 -17.24
N PRO A 159 -2.05 4.23 -18.54
CA PRO A 159 -0.70 4.56 -19.00
C PRO A 159 -0.14 5.85 -18.38
N GLN A 160 -0.99 6.86 -18.18
CA GLN A 160 -0.61 8.14 -17.58
C GLN A 160 -0.21 8.01 -16.11
N VAL A 161 -0.89 7.13 -15.37
CA VAL A 161 -0.60 6.88 -13.95
C VAL A 161 0.66 6.03 -13.82
N GLN A 162 0.84 5.04 -14.70
CA GLN A 162 2.05 4.23 -14.76
C GLN A 162 3.28 5.07 -15.11
N GLN A 163 3.16 6.00 -16.06
CA GLN A 163 4.23 6.95 -16.38
C GLN A 163 4.71 7.75 -15.16
N LEU A 164 3.78 8.24 -14.33
CA LEU A 164 4.14 8.95 -13.10
C LEU A 164 4.90 8.05 -12.12
N ARG A 165 4.49 6.79 -12.00
CA ARG A 165 5.16 5.81 -11.13
C ARG A 165 6.55 5.46 -11.63
N GLU A 166 6.68 5.16 -12.92
CA GLU A 166 7.97 4.88 -13.54
C GLU A 166 8.94 6.05 -13.40
N LEU A 167 8.48 7.29 -13.63
CA LEU A 167 9.32 8.47 -13.44
C LEU A 167 9.74 8.64 -11.97
N ARG A 168 8.81 8.47 -11.03
CA ARG A 168 9.11 8.54 -9.60
C ARG A 168 10.16 7.50 -9.23
N ASP A 169 9.90 6.24 -9.57
CA ASP A 169 10.67 5.10 -9.08
C ASP A 169 12.03 4.98 -9.77
N ASN A 170 12.08 5.21 -11.09
CA ASN A 170 13.30 5.01 -11.88
C ASN A 170 14.14 6.28 -12.06
N THR A 171 13.60 7.47 -11.77
CA THR A 171 14.33 8.74 -11.98
C THR A 171 14.43 9.54 -10.69
N VAL A 172 13.29 9.87 -10.05
CA VAL A 172 13.28 10.79 -8.91
C VAL A 172 13.89 10.15 -7.66
N LEU A 173 13.45 8.94 -7.30
CA LEU A 173 13.90 8.23 -6.11
C LEU A 173 15.32 7.65 -6.22
N GLN A 174 15.94 7.71 -7.41
CA GLN A 174 17.33 7.31 -7.61
C GLN A 174 18.33 8.37 -7.11
N THR A 175 17.85 9.52 -6.61
CA THR A 175 18.69 10.63 -6.14
C THR A 175 18.30 11.05 -4.73
N GLU A 176 19.26 11.55 -3.95
CA GLU A 176 19.00 12.04 -2.58
C GLU A 176 18.06 13.26 -2.59
N SER A 177 18.30 14.17 -3.53
CA SER A 177 17.49 15.39 -3.73
C SER A 177 16.05 15.07 -4.15
N GLY A 178 15.86 14.11 -5.06
CA GLY A 178 14.54 13.65 -5.47
C GLY A 178 13.80 12.89 -4.37
N THR A 179 14.50 12.10 -3.57
CA THR A 179 13.94 11.40 -2.41
C THR A 179 13.43 12.40 -1.37
N SER A 180 14.24 13.40 -1.02
CA SER A 180 13.85 14.46 -0.08
C SER A 180 12.65 15.26 -0.60
N PHE A 181 12.66 15.64 -1.87
CA PHE A 181 11.52 16.29 -2.50
C PHE A 181 10.25 15.44 -2.42
N MET A 182 10.34 14.13 -2.72
CA MET A 182 9.20 13.24 -2.69
C MET A 182 8.63 13.02 -1.30
N THR A 183 9.47 13.01 -0.25
CA THR A 183 8.99 12.93 1.14
C THR A 183 8.05 14.10 1.45
N GLU A 184 8.46 15.30 1.07
CA GLU A 184 7.78 16.56 1.40
C GLU A 184 6.56 16.74 0.50
N PHE A 185 6.73 16.50 -0.79
CA PHE A 185 5.66 16.46 -1.77
C PHE A 185 4.58 15.48 -1.33
N ASN A 186 4.93 14.25 -0.94
CA ASN A 186 3.95 13.27 -0.51
C ASN A 186 3.19 13.75 0.74
N HIS A 187 3.86 14.46 1.66
CA HIS A 187 3.21 14.92 2.89
C HIS A 187 2.12 15.95 2.54
N PHE A 188 2.47 16.89 1.67
CA PHE A 188 1.52 17.86 1.17
C PHE A 188 0.43 17.21 0.31
N TYR A 189 0.80 16.37 -0.66
CA TYR A 189 -0.10 15.71 -1.60
C TYR A 189 -1.19 14.89 -0.91
N TYR A 190 -0.82 14.00 0.02
CA TYR A 190 -1.80 13.15 0.70
C TYR A 190 -2.66 13.91 1.72
N SER A 191 -2.31 15.15 2.08
CA SER A 191 -3.15 15.97 2.96
C SER A 191 -4.46 16.42 2.30
N PHE A 192 -4.52 16.48 0.96
CA PHE A 192 -5.70 16.95 0.22
C PHE A 192 -6.16 16.01 -0.90
N SER A 193 -5.29 15.15 -1.42
CA SER A 193 -5.61 14.32 -2.58
C SER A 193 -6.80 13.37 -2.41
N PRO A 194 -7.11 12.78 -1.23
CA PRO A 194 -8.30 11.94 -1.07
C PRO A 194 -9.60 12.72 -1.34
N ALA A 195 -9.73 13.91 -0.76
CA ALA A 195 -10.91 14.75 -0.92
C ALA A 195 -11.12 15.20 -2.39
N ILE A 196 -10.02 15.49 -3.09
CA ILE A 196 -10.09 15.84 -4.52
C ILE A 196 -10.50 14.62 -5.35
N ALA A 197 -9.91 13.44 -5.09
CA ALA A 197 -10.22 12.21 -5.82
C ALA A 197 -11.67 11.75 -5.60
N ASP A 198 -12.21 11.92 -4.40
CA ASP A 198 -13.64 11.71 -4.11
C ASP A 198 -14.52 12.65 -4.94
N TYR A 199 -14.16 13.94 -4.97
CA TYR A 199 -14.92 14.95 -5.73
C TYR A 199 -14.88 14.70 -7.25
N GLU A 200 -13.75 14.21 -7.80
CA GLU A 200 -13.65 13.76 -9.20
C GLU A 200 -14.58 12.59 -9.52
N ARG A 201 -14.78 11.67 -8.58
CA ARG A 201 -15.70 10.53 -8.76
C ARG A 201 -17.16 10.96 -8.79
N GLU A 202 -17.51 12.01 -8.05
CA GLU A 202 -18.86 12.55 -7.98
C GLU A 202 -19.19 13.49 -9.14
N ASN A 203 -18.19 14.20 -9.69
CA ASN A 203 -18.40 15.26 -10.67
C ASN A 203 -17.56 15.07 -11.94
N ALA A 204 -18.22 14.59 -13.01
CA ALA A 204 -17.58 14.35 -14.30
C ALA A 204 -17.01 15.62 -14.98
N VAL A 205 -17.61 16.79 -14.74
CA VAL A 205 -17.11 18.07 -15.29
C VAL A 205 -15.83 18.47 -14.57
N PHE A 206 -15.80 18.31 -13.25
CA PHE A 206 -14.60 18.56 -12.46
C PHE A 206 -13.48 17.61 -12.87
N LYS A 207 -13.76 16.31 -13.02
CA LYS A 207 -12.80 15.32 -13.53
C LYS A 207 -12.17 15.73 -14.86
N GLU A 208 -12.96 16.18 -15.84
CA GLU A 208 -12.42 16.64 -17.13
C GLU A 208 -11.60 17.94 -17.00
N ALA A 209 -11.97 18.84 -16.07
CA ALA A 209 -11.15 19.99 -15.74
C ALA A 209 -9.80 19.56 -15.13
N VAL A 210 -9.79 18.63 -14.17
CA VAL A 210 -8.55 18.07 -13.59
C VAL A 210 -7.71 17.43 -14.69
N LYS A 211 -8.31 16.65 -15.60
CA LYS A 211 -7.63 16.03 -16.74
C LYS A 211 -6.98 17.05 -17.68
N LEU A 212 -7.69 18.14 -18.00
CA LEU A 212 -7.16 19.23 -18.80
C LEU A 212 -5.96 19.90 -18.11
N THR A 213 -6.00 20.03 -16.78
CA THR A 213 -4.89 20.58 -16.00
C THR A 213 -3.73 19.60 -15.82
N LEU A 214 -3.95 18.29 -15.79
CA LEU A 214 -2.88 17.30 -15.60
C LEU A 214 -2.12 16.97 -16.88
N THR A 215 -2.79 17.03 -18.04
CA THR A 215 -2.18 16.66 -19.33
C THR A 215 -0.88 17.44 -19.64
N PRO A 216 -0.82 18.78 -19.50
CA PRO A 216 0.40 19.53 -19.77
C PRO A 216 1.52 19.23 -18.76
N LEU A 217 1.14 19.00 -17.48
CA LEU A 217 2.08 18.58 -16.43
C LEU A 217 2.73 17.23 -16.78
N LEU A 218 1.93 16.22 -17.12
CA LEU A 218 2.43 14.91 -17.55
C LEU A 218 3.38 15.03 -18.73
N THR A 219 3.01 15.84 -19.72
CA THR A 219 3.83 16.09 -20.91
C THR A 219 5.16 16.75 -20.56
N SER A 220 5.19 17.68 -19.60
CA SER A 220 6.44 18.29 -19.15
C SER A 220 7.33 17.30 -18.39
N LEU A 221 6.74 16.38 -17.63
CA LEU A 221 7.44 15.38 -16.83
C LEU A 221 8.09 14.30 -17.70
N THR A 222 7.53 13.99 -18.88
CA THR A 222 8.17 13.06 -19.83
C THR A 222 9.54 13.54 -20.28
N LEU A 223 9.82 14.85 -20.21
CA LEU A 223 11.13 15.39 -20.57
C LEU A 223 12.24 14.83 -19.66
N LEU A 224 11.94 14.51 -18.39
CA LEU A 224 12.92 13.87 -17.49
C LEU A 224 13.26 12.44 -17.93
N GLN A 225 12.37 11.76 -18.63
CA GLN A 225 12.63 10.39 -19.11
C GLN A 225 13.60 10.35 -20.30
N TYR A 226 13.76 11.48 -21.01
CA TYR A 226 14.63 11.57 -22.20
C TYR A 226 16.01 12.15 -21.92
N VAL A 227 16.26 12.59 -20.69
CA VAL A 227 17.50 13.25 -20.30
C VAL A 227 18.26 12.30 -19.38
N ASP A 228 19.53 12.06 -19.68
CA ASP A 228 20.38 11.23 -18.84
C ASP A 228 20.70 11.98 -17.53
N ILE A 229 20.19 11.46 -16.43
CA ILE A 229 20.39 12.04 -15.10
C ILE A 229 21.51 11.27 -14.41
N ASP A 230 22.74 11.63 -14.76
CA ASP A 230 23.94 10.97 -14.23
C ASP A 230 24.41 11.55 -12.88
N SER A 231 23.74 12.60 -12.37
CA SER A 231 24.20 13.35 -11.19
C SER A 231 23.06 14.02 -10.40
N GLU A 232 23.31 14.32 -9.13
CA GLU A 232 22.32 15.01 -8.29
C GLU A 232 22.05 16.46 -8.73
N SER A 233 23.08 17.14 -9.24
CA SER A 233 22.98 18.53 -9.69
C SER A 233 22.15 18.63 -10.97
N SER A 234 22.25 17.65 -11.87
CA SER A 234 21.38 17.57 -13.05
C SER A 234 19.93 17.30 -12.65
N MET A 235 19.68 16.37 -11.72
CA MET A 235 18.31 16.11 -11.23
C MET A 235 17.66 17.37 -10.64
N LEU A 236 18.38 18.09 -9.78
CA LEU A 236 17.91 19.35 -9.21
C LEU A 236 17.66 20.40 -10.29
N GLY A 237 18.59 20.57 -11.24
CA GLY A 237 18.47 21.54 -12.32
C GLY A 237 17.25 21.28 -13.21
N TYR A 238 17.07 20.04 -13.66
CA TYR A 238 15.93 19.66 -14.49
C TYR A 238 14.61 19.68 -13.71
N GLY A 239 14.61 19.23 -12.44
CA GLY A 239 13.44 19.29 -11.56
C GLY A 239 12.95 20.72 -11.36
N ILE A 240 13.86 21.65 -11.01
CA ILE A 240 13.54 23.08 -10.91
C ILE A 240 13.08 23.64 -12.25
N GLY A 241 13.74 23.27 -13.35
CA GLY A 241 13.37 23.68 -14.70
C GLY A 241 11.93 23.30 -15.06
N ILE A 242 11.50 22.09 -14.72
CA ILE A 242 10.13 21.61 -14.97
C ILE A 242 9.12 22.32 -14.08
N ILE A 243 9.43 22.57 -12.81
CA ILE A 243 8.57 23.34 -11.92
C ILE A 243 8.35 24.75 -12.51
N LEU A 244 9.43 25.43 -12.93
CA LEU A 244 9.36 26.74 -13.56
C LEU A 244 8.59 26.72 -14.88
N LEU A 245 8.79 25.68 -15.70
CA LEU A 245 8.06 25.49 -16.96
C LEU A 245 6.55 25.35 -16.72
N ASN A 246 6.14 24.55 -15.74
CA ASN A 246 4.74 24.38 -15.37
C ASN A 246 4.15 25.68 -14.84
N ILE A 247 4.85 26.40 -13.95
CA ILE A 247 4.40 27.71 -13.46
C ILE A 247 4.21 28.68 -14.63
N GLY A 248 5.16 28.74 -15.56
CA GLY A 248 5.05 29.56 -16.77
C GLY A 248 3.81 29.20 -17.60
N MET A 249 3.54 27.90 -17.77
CA MET A 249 2.41 27.41 -18.55
C MET A 249 1.06 27.68 -17.88
N TYR A 250 0.92 27.46 -16.56
CA TYR A 250 -0.35 27.64 -15.85
C TYR A 250 -0.69 29.09 -15.52
N PHE A 251 0.30 29.95 -15.32
CA PHE A 251 0.07 31.33 -14.89
C PHE A 251 0.39 32.35 -15.98
N VAL A 252 1.57 32.28 -16.59
CA VAL A 252 2.04 33.32 -17.51
C VAL A 252 1.30 33.25 -18.85
N ALA A 253 1.15 32.06 -19.43
CA ALA A 253 0.47 31.92 -20.73
C ALA A 253 -1.00 32.37 -20.68
N PRO A 254 -1.82 31.95 -19.70
CA PRO A 254 -3.19 32.48 -19.54
C PRO A 254 -3.22 33.98 -19.29
N ALA A 255 -2.34 34.52 -18.44
CA ALA A 255 -2.28 35.96 -18.17
C ALA A 255 -2.02 36.79 -19.44
N VAL A 256 -1.04 36.38 -20.26
CA VAL A 256 -0.74 37.06 -21.53
C VAL A 256 -1.91 36.97 -22.51
N LEU A 257 -2.59 35.81 -22.57
CA LEU A 257 -3.80 35.62 -23.38
C LEU A 257 -4.91 36.59 -22.96
N ILE A 258 -5.21 36.65 -21.66
CA ILE A 258 -6.21 37.56 -21.10
C ILE A 258 -5.84 39.01 -21.41
N MET A 259 -4.58 39.41 -21.19
CA MET A 259 -4.11 40.77 -21.51
C MET A 259 -4.30 41.12 -22.99
N LYS A 260 -3.99 40.21 -23.91
CA LYS A 260 -4.17 40.42 -25.36
C LYS A 260 -5.64 40.54 -25.74
N ILE A 261 -6.52 39.71 -25.16
CA ILE A 261 -7.97 39.74 -25.40
C ILE A 261 -8.53 41.08 -24.89
N THR A 262 -8.25 41.44 -23.64
CA THR A 262 -8.71 42.70 -23.04
C THR A 262 -8.22 43.91 -23.83
N LYS A 263 -6.96 43.88 -24.31
CA LYS A 263 -6.42 44.94 -25.17
C LYS A 263 -7.18 45.03 -26.50
N ARG A 264 -7.49 43.91 -27.15
CA ARG A 264 -8.28 43.90 -28.40
C ARG A 264 -9.70 44.41 -28.17
N VAL A 265 -10.39 43.93 -27.14
CA VAL A 265 -11.76 44.38 -26.81
C VAL A 265 -11.79 45.88 -26.52
N ASN A 266 -10.80 46.41 -25.80
CA ASN A 266 -10.72 47.85 -25.54
C ASN A 266 -10.44 48.67 -26.82
N ILE A 267 -9.63 48.16 -27.74
CA ILE A 267 -9.37 48.82 -29.04
C ILE A 267 -10.64 48.81 -29.92
N GLU A 268 -11.35 47.69 -30.00
CA GLU A 268 -12.61 47.58 -30.77
C GLU A 268 -13.69 48.51 -30.21
N LYS A 269 -13.81 48.60 -28.87
CA LYS A 269 -14.69 49.57 -28.22
C LYS A 269 -14.29 51.01 -28.54
N LEU A 270 -12.99 51.32 -28.58
CA LEU A 270 -12.52 52.67 -28.91
C LEU A 270 -12.88 53.06 -30.36
N HIS A 271 -12.82 52.11 -31.29
CA HIS A 271 -13.16 52.33 -32.70
C HIS A 271 -14.68 52.53 -32.91
N GLN A 272 -15.53 51.83 -32.14
CA GLN A 272 -16.98 52.02 -32.15
C GLN A 272 -17.45 53.37 -31.56
N ILE A 273 -16.67 53.96 -30.66
CA ILE A 273 -17.00 55.28 -30.06
C ILE A 273 -16.67 56.45 -31.01
N HIS A 274 -15.74 56.25 -31.95
CA HIS A 274 -15.24 57.29 -32.86
C HIS A 274 -15.69 57.13 -34.33
N ALA A 275 -16.58 56.17 -34.61
CA ALA A 275 -17.22 55.98 -35.92
C ALA A 275 -18.65 56.53 -35.91
#